data_AF-A0A7W9WD23-F1
#
_entry.id   AF-A0A7W9WD23-F1
#
_cell.length_a   1.000
_cell.length_b   1.000
_cell.length_c   1.000
_cell.angle_alpha   90.00
_cell.angle_beta   90.00
_cell.angle_gamma   90.00
#
_symmetry.space_group_name_H-M   'P 1'
#
loop_
_entity.id
_entity.type
_entity.pdbx_description
1 polymer ?
#
loop_
_entity_poly.entity_id
_entity_poly.type
_entity_poly.pdbx_seq_one_letter_code
_entity_poly.pdbx_strand_id
1 'polypeptide(L)'
;MLNATRNQEKNADLAAGLVPTVAPDKKQLEQAIELALSYLHQHQFPEGQFASYCAGDGPMQGWISTDSTLFPTALIAHCLLHVAEHPLADQMLSRTTLFLRNQMNFGGLWNHFTTTHRLRHLCPLDLDDTACISAILRARGIDCPVPTNVPLFLMNRNRQGLFYSWFIMRLRWIPSRTFWRVTARELLHPIQSILFWRSVEASRNDVDGVVNANVLYYLGDIPETQPVITFLLRIIAEQREGNCDLWYRDPLFVYYSFTRCYYSGITKLEPLRQPIIDRILAQAKPDGRLGETLVDTAWAVCSLLNLGCQPPELKAAIHYILQAQGATGEWPRWLLYYGGPKLAVGWGSEEMTTAYCLEALVRYHALASA
;
A
#
# COMPACT_ATOMS: atom_id res chain seq x y z
N MET A 1 -8.62 4.22 -37.49
CA MET A 1 -7.38 3.41 -37.70
C MET A 1 -6.09 4.24 -37.81
N LEU A 2 -6.13 5.58 -37.85
CA LEU A 2 -4.91 6.42 -37.95
C LEU A 2 -4.35 6.94 -36.61
N ASN A 3 -5.00 6.66 -35.48
CA ASN A 3 -4.53 7.09 -34.14
C ASN A 3 -3.81 6.00 -33.34
N ALA A 4 -3.81 4.74 -33.79
CA ALA A 4 -3.17 3.63 -33.09
C ALA A 4 -1.66 3.54 -33.39
N THR A 5 -1.24 3.98 -34.57
CA THR A 5 0.17 3.94 -35.02
C THR A 5 1.03 5.02 -34.34
N ARG A 6 0.46 6.17 -33.96
CA ARG A 6 1.21 7.27 -33.34
C ARG A 6 1.62 6.99 -31.89
N ASN A 7 0.88 6.12 -31.18
CA ASN A 7 1.26 5.64 -29.85
C ASN A 7 2.29 4.51 -29.89
N GLN A 8 2.38 3.75 -31.00
CA GLN A 8 3.42 2.73 -31.16
C GLN A 8 4.77 3.32 -31.56
N GLU A 9 4.80 4.39 -32.36
CA GLU A 9 6.06 5.08 -32.72
C GLU A 9 6.68 5.81 -31.51
N LYS A 10 5.87 6.35 -30.60
CA LYS A 10 6.38 6.96 -29.35
C LYS A 10 7.03 5.95 -28.39
N ASN A 11 6.63 4.69 -28.46
CA ASN A 11 7.22 3.60 -27.68
C ASN A 11 8.49 3.00 -28.32
N ALA A 12 8.72 3.21 -29.62
CA ALA A 12 9.90 2.71 -30.32
C ALA A 12 11.14 3.60 -30.13
N ASP A 13 10.97 4.92 -30.02
CA ASP A 13 12.07 5.87 -29.76
C ASP A 13 12.62 5.79 -28.31
N LEU A 14 11.91 5.14 -27.39
CA LEU A 14 12.38 4.88 -26.02
C LEU A 14 13.42 3.74 -25.93
N ALA A 15 13.61 2.94 -26.99
CA ALA A 15 14.40 1.71 -26.94
C ALA A 15 15.91 1.89 -27.22
N ALA A 16 16.39 3.09 -27.55
CA ALA A 16 17.79 3.33 -27.93
C ALA A 16 18.50 4.46 -27.15
N GLY A 17 17.90 4.95 -26.07
CA GLY A 17 18.49 6.00 -25.22
C GLY A 17 19.48 5.42 -24.21
N LEU A 18 20.72 5.90 -24.23
CA LEU A 18 21.65 5.73 -23.12
C LEU A 18 20.95 6.14 -21.81
N VAL A 19 21.04 5.27 -20.79
CA VAL A 19 20.55 5.54 -19.44
C VAL A 19 21.12 6.88 -18.96
N PRO A 20 20.28 7.87 -18.60
CA PRO A 20 20.77 9.12 -18.04
C PRO A 20 21.55 8.85 -16.76
N THR A 21 22.88 9.04 -16.80
CA THR A 21 23.76 8.90 -15.63
C THR A 21 23.84 10.19 -14.80
N VAL A 22 23.38 11.30 -15.38
CA VAL A 22 23.30 12.61 -14.74
C VAL A 22 22.10 12.62 -13.80
N ALA A 23 22.20 13.27 -12.65
CA ALA A 23 21.07 13.45 -11.75
C ALA A 23 20.00 14.36 -12.42
N PRO A 24 18.70 14.11 -12.18
CA PRO A 24 17.66 14.97 -12.73
C PRO A 24 17.79 16.40 -12.19
N ASP A 25 17.42 17.37 -13.01
CA ASP A 25 17.45 18.78 -12.63
C ASP A 25 16.52 19.03 -11.43
N LYS A 26 17.02 19.77 -10.43
CA LYS A 26 16.28 20.07 -9.20
C LYS A 26 14.95 20.78 -9.52
N LYS A 27 14.97 21.72 -10.45
CA LYS A 27 13.76 22.45 -10.86
C LYS A 27 12.74 21.53 -11.53
N GLN A 28 13.19 20.54 -12.30
CA GLN A 28 12.31 19.54 -12.90
C GLN A 28 11.65 18.66 -11.83
N LEU A 29 12.41 18.23 -10.82
CA LEU A 29 11.87 17.48 -9.67
C LEU A 29 10.81 18.28 -8.91
N GLU A 30 11.13 19.52 -8.54
CA GLU A 30 10.20 20.41 -7.82
C GLU A 30 8.90 20.62 -8.62
N GLN A 31 9.02 20.88 -9.93
CA GLN A 31 7.86 21.05 -10.80
C GLN A 31 7.00 19.77 -10.88
N ALA A 32 7.63 18.60 -11.00
CA ALA A 32 6.90 17.33 -11.06
C ALA A 32 6.14 17.04 -9.75
N ILE A 33 6.77 17.33 -8.59
CA ILE A 33 6.16 17.20 -7.27
C ILE A 33 4.95 18.11 -7.13
N GLU A 34 5.06 19.39 -7.51
CA GLU A 34 3.96 20.36 -7.43
C GLU A 34 2.77 19.98 -8.33
N LEU A 35 3.04 19.48 -9.54
CA LEU A 35 2.01 19.00 -10.45
C LEU A 35 1.28 17.78 -9.87
N ALA A 36 2.00 16.82 -9.30
CA ALA A 36 1.42 15.63 -8.70
C ALA A 36 0.54 15.97 -7.48
N LEU A 37 1.01 16.88 -6.62
CA LEU A 37 0.25 17.38 -5.47
C LEU A 37 -1.02 18.10 -5.90
N SER A 38 -0.92 18.94 -6.94
CA SER A 38 -2.06 19.64 -7.53
C SER A 38 -3.08 18.67 -8.12
N TYR A 39 -2.61 17.65 -8.85
CA TYR A 39 -3.46 16.60 -9.40
C TYR A 39 -4.25 15.88 -8.30
N LEU A 40 -3.55 15.34 -7.29
CA LEU A 40 -4.19 14.62 -6.18
C LEU A 40 -5.20 15.50 -5.44
N HIS A 41 -4.87 16.78 -5.19
CA HIS A 41 -5.77 17.70 -4.51
C HIS A 41 -7.07 17.94 -5.29
N GLN A 42 -6.98 18.08 -6.61
CA GLN A 42 -8.13 18.27 -7.50
C GLN A 42 -8.99 17.01 -7.66
N HIS A 43 -8.40 15.83 -7.43
CA HIS A 43 -9.06 14.52 -7.59
C HIS A 43 -9.50 13.88 -6.26
N GLN A 44 -9.22 14.51 -5.12
CA GLN A 44 -9.79 14.09 -3.85
C GLN A 44 -11.28 14.48 -3.78
N PHE A 45 -12.16 13.54 -3.45
CA PHE A 45 -13.58 13.84 -3.27
C PHE A 45 -13.81 14.76 -2.05
N PRO A 46 -14.91 15.55 -2.04
CA PRO A 46 -15.20 16.50 -0.97
C PRO A 46 -15.20 15.89 0.45
N GLU A 47 -15.62 14.63 0.57
CA GLU A 47 -15.65 13.87 1.81
C GLU A 47 -14.27 13.42 2.30
N GLY A 48 -13.22 13.51 1.47
CA GLY A 48 -11.83 13.19 1.84
C GLY A 48 -11.30 11.84 1.35
N GLN A 49 -12.09 11.08 0.60
CA GLN A 49 -11.64 9.83 -0.04
C GLN A 49 -11.08 10.10 -1.45
N PHE A 50 -10.30 9.15 -1.96
CA PHE A 50 -9.84 9.12 -3.34
C PHE A 50 -10.58 8.04 -4.13
N ALA A 51 -10.59 8.18 -5.45
CA ALA A 51 -11.20 7.19 -6.32
C ALA A 51 -10.51 5.82 -6.15
N SER A 52 -11.32 4.77 -6.22
CA SER A 52 -10.86 3.40 -6.36
C SER A 52 -11.62 2.77 -7.51
N TYR A 53 -10.90 2.11 -8.39
CA TYR A 53 -11.50 1.33 -9.46
C TYR A 53 -11.15 -0.14 -9.28
N CYS A 54 -12.09 -1.02 -9.64
CA CYS A 54 -11.83 -2.42 -9.85
C CYS A 54 -11.76 -2.76 -11.34
N ALA A 55 -10.82 -3.61 -11.71
CA ALA A 55 -10.60 -4.06 -13.08
C ALA A 55 -10.10 -5.51 -13.12
N GLY A 56 -10.17 -6.14 -14.29
CA GLY A 56 -9.70 -7.51 -14.54
C GLY A 56 -8.32 -7.58 -15.20
N ASP A 57 -7.74 -6.44 -15.58
CA ASP A 57 -6.43 -6.33 -16.21
C ASP A 57 -5.57 -5.28 -15.49
N GLY A 58 -4.27 -5.56 -15.36
CA GLY A 58 -3.30 -4.71 -14.66
C GLY A 58 -3.29 -3.24 -15.13
N PRO A 59 -3.17 -2.97 -16.45
CA PRO A 59 -3.25 -1.62 -17.02
C PRO A 59 -4.61 -0.93 -16.92
N MET A 60 -5.65 -1.66 -16.50
CA MET A 60 -7.04 -1.21 -16.39
C MET A 60 -7.53 -0.56 -17.69
N GLN A 61 -7.30 -1.20 -18.84
CA GLN A 61 -7.76 -0.73 -20.16
C GLN A 61 -9.06 -1.42 -20.60
N GLY A 62 -9.47 -2.49 -19.92
CA GLY A 62 -10.68 -3.24 -20.20
C GLY A 62 -11.91 -2.69 -19.48
N TRP A 63 -12.68 -3.59 -18.87
CA TRP A 63 -13.76 -3.21 -17.97
C TRP A 63 -13.18 -2.57 -16.71
N ILE A 64 -13.80 -1.46 -16.31
CA ILE A 64 -13.48 -0.73 -15.10
C ILE A 64 -14.80 -0.40 -14.40
N SER A 65 -14.85 -0.60 -13.09
CA SER A 65 -15.95 -0.11 -12.27
C SER A 65 -15.38 0.68 -11.10
N THR A 66 -16.03 1.79 -10.74
CA THR A 66 -15.75 2.44 -9.45
C THR A 66 -16.14 1.51 -8.32
N ASP A 67 -15.32 1.47 -7.27
CA ASP A 67 -15.61 0.78 -6.03
C ASP A 67 -15.46 1.72 -4.84
N SER A 68 -16.13 1.40 -3.73
CA SER A 68 -16.14 2.22 -2.52
C SER A 68 -15.42 1.48 -1.40
N THR A 69 -14.10 1.69 -1.35
CA THR A 69 -13.17 1.03 -0.43
C THR A 69 -12.33 2.06 0.32
N LEU A 70 -11.90 1.70 1.54
CA LEU A 70 -11.08 2.57 2.39
C LEU A 70 -9.60 2.45 2.08
N PHE A 71 -9.16 1.24 1.70
CA PHE A 71 -7.76 0.90 1.58
C PHE A 71 -6.97 1.79 0.60
N PRO A 72 -7.44 2.08 -0.62
CA PRO A 72 -6.76 2.99 -1.54
C PRO A 72 -6.51 4.38 -0.97
N THR A 73 -7.51 4.93 -0.29
CA THR A 73 -7.40 6.22 0.38
C THR A 73 -6.34 6.18 1.48
N ALA A 74 -6.25 5.08 2.23
CA ALA A 74 -5.19 4.89 3.23
C ALA A 74 -3.81 4.78 2.58
N LEU A 75 -3.65 4.03 1.49
CA LEU A 75 -2.36 3.92 0.79
C LEU A 75 -1.86 5.28 0.27
N ILE A 76 -2.75 6.08 -0.34
CA ILE A 76 -2.43 7.44 -0.80
C ILE A 76 -2.04 8.33 0.39
N ALA A 77 -2.78 8.28 1.50
CA ALA A 77 -2.45 9.06 2.69
C ALA A 77 -1.08 8.71 3.28
N HIS A 78 -0.67 7.43 3.27
CA HIS A 78 0.69 7.03 3.68
C HIS A 78 1.77 7.70 2.83
N CYS A 79 1.59 7.75 1.51
CA CYS A 79 2.52 8.43 0.62
C CYS A 79 2.58 9.94 0.92
N LEU A 80 1.42 10.57 1.14
CA LEU A 80 1.31 12.00 1.44
C LEU A 80 1.93 12.40 2.79
N LEU A 81 2.12 11.47 3.74
CA LEU A 81 2.80 11.77 5.00
C LEU A 81 4.24 12.27 4.80
N HIS A 82 4.91 11.85 3.70
CA HIS A 82 6.26 12.31 3.37
C HIS A 82 6.33 13.79 2.93
N VAL A 83 5.19 14.41 2.67
CA VAL A 83 5.04 15.82 2.28
C VAL A 83 4.00 16.52 3.15
N ALA A 84 3.75 16.04 4.37
CA ALA A 84 2.66 16.53 5.22
C ALA A 84 2.75 18.03 5.57
N GLU A 85 3.94 18.64 5.47
CA GLU A 85 4.15 20.07 5.68
C GLU A 85 3.72 20.92 4.48
N HIS A 86 3.56 20.32 3.30
CA HIS A 86 3.09 21.03 2.11
C HIS A 86 1.60 21.39 2.27
N PRO A 87 1.16 22.64 2.00
CA PRO A 87 -0.21 23.08 2.26
C PRO A 87 -1.30 22.23 1.59
N LEU A 88 -1.08 21.79 0.34
CA LEU A 88 -2.03 20.92 -0.36
C LEU A 88 -2.12 19.53 0.28
N ALA A 89 -0.98 18.98 0.72
CA ALA A 89 -0.93 17.67 1.36
C ALA A 89 -1.57 17.70 2.74
N ASP A 90 -1.32 18.74 3.54
CA ASP A 90 -1.95 18.92 4.84
C ASP A 90 -3.48 19.01 4.74
N GLN A 91 -3.99 19.75 3.73
CA GLN A 91 -5.43 19.81 3.45
C GLN A 91 -5.99 18.43 3.08
N MET A 92 -5.33 17.70 2.17
CA MET A 92 -5.76 16.36 1.77
C MET A 92 -5.77 15.40 2.95
N LEU A 93 -4.69 15.35 3.74
CA LEU A 93 -4.56 14.52 4.93
C LEU A 93 -5.61 14.87 5.99
N SER A 94 -5.91 16.14 6.19
CA SER A 94 -6.93 16.59 7.14
C SER A 94 -8.34 16.10 6.73
N ARG A 95 -8.69 16.16 5.44
CA ARG A 95 -9.96 15.61 4.94
C ARG A 95 -9.96 14.08 4.99
N THR A 96 -8.87 13.42 4.60
CA THR A 96 -8.76 11.96 4.63
C THR A 96 -8.85 11.42 6.05
N THR A 97 -8.21 12.04 7.03
CA THR A 97 -8.32 11.59 8.42
C THR A 97 -9.73 11.77 8.96
N LEU A 98 -10.44 12.85 8.61
CA LEU A 98 -11.85 13.02 8.95
C LEU A 98 -12.72 11.93 8.29
N PHE A 99 -12.53 11.67 7.00
CA PHE A 99 -13.18 10.58 6.28
C PHE A 99 -12.99 9.24 7.00
N LEU A 100 -11.73 8.84 7.22
CA LEU A 100 -11.39 7.54 7.81
C LEU A 100 -11.97 7.40 9.22
N ARG A 101 -11.96 8.46 10.03
CA ARG A 101 -12.63 8.46 11.34
C ARG A 101 -14.13 8.22 11.24
N ASN A 102 -14.80 8.81 10.26
CA ASN A 102 -16.24 8.61 10.03
C ASN A 102 -16.57 7.18 9.56
N GLN A 103 -15.60 6.45 8.99
CA GLN A 103 -15.78 5.08 8.51
C GLN A 103 -15.47 4.02 9.59
N MET A 104 -15.02 4.46 10.77
CA MET A 104 -14.56 3.60 11.86
C MET A 104 -15.70 2.82 12.52
N ASN A 105 -15.45 1.53 12.77
CA ASN A 105 -16.35 0.67 13.54
C ASN A 105 -16.00 0.69 15.03
N PHE A 106 -16.90 0.12 15.83
CA PHE A 106 -16.68 -0.12 17.24
C PHE A 106 -15.34 -0.84 17.51
N GLY A 107 -14.57 -0.34 18.47
CA GLY A 107 -13.24 -0.86 18.83
C GLY A 107 -12.09 -0.28 18.02
N GLY A 108 -12.32 0.78 17.22
CA GLY A 108 -11.28 1.39 16.40
C GLY A 108 -10.84 0.48 15.26
N LEU A 109 -11.80 -0.20 14.62
CA LEU A 109 -11.56 -1.17 13.56
C LEU A 109 -12.19 -0.72 12.25
N TRP A 110 -11.60 -1.15 11.14
CA TRP A 110 -12.11 -0.83 9.80
C TRP A 110 -12.40 -2.10 9.00
N ASN A 111 -13.29 -1.92 8.04
CA ASN A 111 -13.54 -2.88 6.97
C ASN A 111 -12.86 -2.35 5.71
N HIS A 112 -12.56 -3.24 4.79
CA HIS A 112 -12.19 -2.87 3.43
C HIS A 112 -13.17 -1.89 2.76
N PHE A 113 -14.48 -2.17 2.88
CA PHE A 113 -15.53 -1.39 2.22
C PHE A 113 -16.05 -0.21 3.07
N THR A 114 -16.42 0.89 2.42
CA THR A 114 -17.05 2.06 3.07
C THR A 114 -18.45 1.73 3.63
N THR A 115 -18.94 2.59 4.52
CA THR A 115 -20.30 2.52 5.11
C THR A 115 -21.43 2.57 4.09
N THR A 116 -21.20 3.08 2.89
CA THR A 116 -22.19 3.13 1.81
C THR A 116 -22.17 1.89 0.92
N HIS A 117 -21.14 1.05 1.02
CA HIS A 117 -20.97 -0.11 0.16
C HIS A 117 -21.86 -1.29 0.59
N ARG A 118 -22.54 -1.92 -0.38
CA ARG A 118 -23.51 -3.00 -0.14
C ARG A 118 -22.90 -4.25 0.50
N LEU A 119 -21.63 -4.53 0.22
CA LEU A 119 -20.94 -5.72 0.74
C LEU A 119 -20.26 -5.48 2.09
N ARG A 120 -20.34 -4.28 2.68
CA ARG A 120 -19.66 -3.97 3.94
C ARG A 120 -20.03 -4.94 5.07
N HIS A 121 -21.30 -5.32 5.17
CA HIS A 121 -21.75 -6.22 6.24
C HIS A 121 -21.31 -7.68 6.04
N LEU A 122 -20.89 -8.04 4.82
CA LEU A 122 -20.42 -9.37 4.48
C LEU A 122 -18.91 -9.49 4.64
N CYS A 123 -18.17 -8.44 4.30
CA CYS A 123 -16.73 -8.38 4.48
C CYS A 123 -16.42 -8.24 5.98
N PRO A 124 -15.65 -9.15 6.59
CA PRO A 124 -15.22 -9.00 7.98
C PRO A 124 -14.39 -7.72 8.17
N LEU A 125 -14.23 -7.32 9.44
CA LEU A 125 -13.20 -6.34 9.79
C LEU A 125 -11.84 -7.01 9.62
N ASP A 126 -10.87 -6.29 9.09
CA ASP A 126 -9.55 -6.83 8.77
C ASP A 126 -8.43 -6.00 9.42
N LEU A 127 -7.26 -6.63 9.53
CA LEU A 127 -6.09 -6.05 10.15
C LEU A 127 -5.29 -5.15 9.21
N ASP A 128 -5.45 -5.30 7.90
CA ASP A 128 -4.65 -4.56 6.93
C ASP A 128 -5.13 -3.10 6.85
N ASP A 129 -6.42 -2.91 6.56
CA ASP A 129 -7.10 -1.63 6.60
C ASP A 129 -6.96 -1.00 7.98
N THR A 130 -7.21 -1.78 9.04
CA THR A 130 -7.13 -1.25 10.41
C THR A 130 -5.73 -0.78 10.77
N ALA A 131 -4.67 -1.54 10.44
CA ALA A 131 -3.29 -1.13 10.76
C ALA A 131 -2.87 0.10 9.96
N CYS A 132 -3.13 0.10 8.65
CA CYS A 132 -2.80 1.20 7.76
C CYS A 132 -3.50 2.50 8.20
N ILE A 133 -4.81 2.46 8.44
CA ILE A 133 -5.58 3.63 8.86
C ILE A 133 -5.13 4.12 10.25
N SER A 134 -4.92 3.21 11.20
CA SER A 134 -4.50 3.59 12.56
C SER A 134 -3.12 4.24 12.58
N ALA A 135 -2.20 3.80 11.72
CA ALA A 135 -0.90 4.42 11.58
C ALA A 135 -1.00 5.86 11.03
N ILE A 136 -1.89 6.11 10.06
CA ILE A 136 -2.16 7.47 9.56
C ILE A 136 -2.72 8.36 10.65
N LEU A 137 -3.74 7.90 11.38
CA LEU A 137 -4.34 8.67 12.46
C LEU A 137 -3.29 9.01 13.52
N ARG A 138 -2.45 8.05 13.91
CA ARG A 138 -1.34 8.29 14.84
C ARG A 138 -0.33 9.31 14.32
N ALA A 139 0.11 9.17 13.06
CA ALA A 139 1.05 10.11 12.44
C ALA A 139 0.51 11.54 12.39
N ARG A 140 -0.82 11.70 12.39
CA ARG A 140 -1.53 12.98 12.43
C ARG A 140 -1.93 13.43 13.83
N GLY A 141 -1.46 12.76 14.89
CA GLY A 141 -1.77 13.11 16.28
C GLY A 141 -3.25 12.91 16.64
N ILE A 142 -3.96 12.04 15.91
CA ILE A 142 -5.36 11.73 16.13
C ILE A 142 -5.46 10.42 16.92
N ASP A 143 -5.96 10.52 18.14
CA ASP A 143 -6.15 9.35 18.99
C ASP A 143 -7.24 8.41 18.44
N CYS A 144 -6.95 7.11 18.46
CA CYS A 144 -7.97 6.10 18.30
C CYS A 144 -8.91 6.13 19.52
N PRO A 145 -10.24 6.05 19.32
CA PRO A 145 -11.18 6.09 20.43
C PRO A 145 -11.00 4.90 21.38
N VAL A 146 -11.47 5.08 22.62
CA VAL A 146 -11.50 4.03 23.65
C VAL A 146 -12.78 3.18 23.49
N PRO A 147 -12.70 1.85 23.50
CA PRO A 147 -11.48 1.03 23.64
C PRO A 147 -10.62 1.10 22.38
N THR A 148 -9.31 1.28 22.58
CA THR A 148 -8.33 1.31 21.48
C THR A 148 -8.26 -0.06 20.79
N ASN A 149 -7.76 -0.07 19.57
CA ASN A 149 -7.66 -1.29 18.77
C ASN A 149 -6.47 -2.18 19.15
N VAL A 150 -5.43 -1.64 19.80
CA VAL A 150 -4.21 -2.40 20.14
C VAL A 150 -4.51 -3.70 20.93
N PRO A 151 -5.32 -3.70 22.00
CA PRO A 151 -5.70 -4.95 22.66
C PRO A 151 -6.39 -5.95 21.72
N LEU A 152 -7.19 -5.48 20.76
CA LEU A 152 -7.86 -6.35 19.78
C LEU A 152 -6.86 -6.98 18.80
N PHE A 153 -5.86 -6.22 18.35
CA PHE A 153 -4.75 -6.77 17.56
C PHE A 153 -4.04 -7.89 18.31
N LEU A 154 -3.62 -7.62 19.55
CA LEU A 154 -2.87 -8.59 20.36
C LEU A 154 -3.69 -9.84 20.67
N MET A 155 -5.02 -9.73 20.75
CA MET A 155 -5.91 -10.87 20.88
C MET A 155 -6.07 -11.63 19.55
N ASN A 156 -5.93 -11.00 18.38
CA ASN A 156 -6.11 -11.61 17.05
C ASN A 156 -4.86 -12.33 16.50
N ARG A 157 -4.03 -12.92 17.38
CA ARG A 157 -2.85 -13.71 16.99
C ARG A 157 -3.10 -15.21 16.98
N ASN A 158 -2.35 -15.94 16.15
CA ASN A 158 -2.28 -17.39 16.16
C ASN A 158 -1.32 -17.90 17.26
N ARG A 159 -1.14 -19.22 17.37
CA ARG A 159 -0.25 -19.85 18.38
C ARG A 159 1.24 -19.56 18.16
N GLN A 160 1.63 -19.16 16.95
CA GLN A 160 3.00 -18.76 16.60
C GLN A 160 3.23 -17.26 16.87
N GLY A 161 2.22 -16.53 17.34
CA GLY A 161 2.30 -15.09 17.59
C GLY A 161 2.12 -14.21 16.35
N LEU A 162 1.75 -14.79 15.20
CA LEU A 162 1.44 -14.04 13.97
C LEU A 162 -0.02 -13.59 13.97
N PHE A 163 -0.31 -12.47 13.33
CA PHE A 163 -1.65 -11.90 13.27
C PHE A 163 -2.44 -12.54 12.14
N TYR A 164 -3.69 -12.91 12.42
CA TYR A 164 -4.63 -13.33 11.38
C TYR A 164 -5.13 -12.12 10.61
N SER A 165 -5.39 -12.23 9.31
CA SER A 165 -5.86 -11.08 8.52
C SER A 165 -7.26 -10.60 8.95
N TRP A 166 -8.12 -11.51 9.45
CA TRP A 166 -9.53 -11.23 9.73
C TRP A 166 -9.89 -11.25 11.22
N PHE A 167 -10.72 -10.29 11.66
CA PHE A 167 -11.40 -10.30 12.95
C PHE A 167 -12.69 -11.11 12.88
N ILE A 168 -12.57 -12.41 13.16
CA ILE A 168 -13.68 -13.37 13.12
C ILE A 168 -13.73 -14.21 14.38
N MET A 169 -14.88 -14.85 14.61
CA MET A 169 -15.05 -15.72 15.75
C MET A 169 -14.19 -16.98 15.58
N ARG A 170 -13.39 -17.26 16.62
CA ARG A 170 -12.61 -18.50 16.77
C ARG A 170 -12.90 -19.07 18.14
N LEU A 171 -13.16 -20.38 18.22
CA LEU A 171 -13.51 -21.07 19.48
C LEU A 171 -12.29 -21.16 20.39
N ARG A 172 -12.00 -20.07 21.09
CA ARG A 172 -10.95 -19.95 22.11
C ARG A 172 -11.41 -18.98 23.19
N TRP A 173 -10.95 -19.20 24.41
CA TRP A 173 -11.24 -18.30 25.51
C TRP A 173 -10.46 -17.00 25.36
N ILE A 174 -11.18 -15.87 25.24
CA ILE A 174 -10.62 -14.53 25.24
C ILE A 174 -11.38 -13.70 26.28
N PRO A 175 -10.72 -13.19 27.34
CA PRO A 175 -11.39 -12.42 28.39
C PRO A 175 -11.61 -10.96 27.98
N SER A 176 -12.25 -10.73 26.82
CA SER A 176 -12.52 -9.38 26.30
C SER A 176 -13.92 -9.28 25.72
N ARG A 177 -14.79 -8.51 26.38
CA ARG A 177 -16.15 -8.22 25.91
C ARG A 177 -16.12 -7.50 24.55
N THR A 178 -15.17 -6.59 24.36
CA THR A 178 -14.98 -5.86 23.10
C THR A 178 -14.66 -6.82 21.96
N PHE A 179 -13.72 -7.77 22.19
CA PHE A 179 -13.37 -8.77 21.19
C PHE A 179 -14.58 -9.61 20.78
N TRP A 180 -15.32 -10.15 21.76
CA TRP A 180 -16.51 -10.93 21.48
C TRP A 180 -17.59 -10.13 20.74
N ARG A 181 -17.81 -8.86 21.11
CA ARG A 181 -18.78 -8.00 20.41
C ARG A 181 -18.40 -7.77 18.94
N VAL A 182 -17.11 -7.62 18.66
CA VAL A 182 -16.59 -7.47 17.29
C VAL A 182 -16.77 -8.76 16.51
N THR A 183 -16.29 -9.89 17.04
CA THR A 183 -16.22 -11.14 16.29
C THR A 183 -17.55 -11.90 16.22
N ALA A 184 -18.44 -11.74 17.20
CA ALA A 184 -19.73 -12.42 17.23
C ALA A 184 -20.74 -11.85 16.24
N ARG A 185 -20.45 -10.69 15.61
CA ARG A 185 -21.30 -10.13 14.53
C ARG A 185 -21.53 -11.11 13.40
N GLU A 186 -20.55 -11.97 13.13
CA GLU A 186 -20.66 -13.02 12.13
C GLU A 186 -21.83 -13.99 12.41
N LEU A 187 -22.16 -14.22 13.70
CA LEU A 187 -23.27 -15.08 14.11
C LEU A 187 -24.64 -14.48 13.81
N LEU A 188 -24.73 -13.17 13.56
CA LEU A 188 -25.98 -12.52 13.14
C LEU A 188 -26.35 -12.87 11.70
N HIS A 189 -25.36 -13.27 10.89
CA HIS A 189 -25.52 -13.52 9.46
C HIS A 189 -24.82 -14.83 9.02
N PRO A 190 -25.13 -15.99 9.62
CA PRO A 190 -24.34 -17.22 9.45
C PRO A 190 -24.38 -17.75 8.01
N ILE A 191 -25.54 -17.71 7.35
CA ILE A 191 -25.68 -18.16 5.95
C ILE A 191 -24.84 -17.28 5.02
N GLN A 192 -24.93 -15.95 5.20
CA GLN A 192 -24.20 -15.00 4.37
C GLN A 192 -22.69 -15.10 4.59
N SER A 193 -22.25 -15.30 5.84
CA SER A 193 -20.83 -15.56 6.13
C SER A 193 -20.33 -16.83 5.42
N ILE A 194 -21.08 -17.94 5.50
CA ILE A 194 -20.70 -19.19 4.82
C ILE A 194 -20.61 -18.98 3.30
N LEU A 195 -21.55 -18.25 2.70
CA LEU A 195 -21.50 -17.94 1.27
C LEU A 195 -20.30 -17.06 0.92
N PHE A 196 -20.02 -16.02 1.73
CA PHE A 196 -18.86 -15.16 1.55
C PHE A 196 -17.57 -15.98 1.50
N TRP A 197 -17.28 -16.78 2.53
CA TRP A 197 -16.06 -17.61 2.61
C TRP A 197 -15.95 -18.69 1.53
N ARG A 198 -17.06 -19.08 0.89
CA ARG A 198 -17.03 -20.00 -0.26
C ARG A 198 -16.82 -19.28 -1.59
N SER A 199 -17.15 -18.00 -1.66
CA SER A 199 -17.06 -17.17 -2.87
C SER A 199 -15.73 -16.43 -3.00
N VAL A 200 -15.09 -16.08 -1.88
CA VAL A 200 -13.78 -15.41 -1.87
C VAL A 200 -12.64 -16.43 -1.80
N GLU A 201 -11.45 -16.02 -2.22
CA GLU A 201 -10.26 -16.87 -2.18
C GLU A 201 -9.54 -16.85 -0.82
N ALA A 202 -9.98 -15.97 0.10
CA ALA A 202 -9.48 -15.89 1.46
C ALA A 202 -9.99 -17.01 2.36
N SER A 203 -9.18 -17.34 3.36
CA SER A 203 -9.50 -18.26 4.43
C SER A 203 -9.59 -17.57 5.79
N ARG A 204 -10.42 -18.15 6.64
CA ARG A 204 -10.58 -17.72 8.04
C ARG A 204 -9.27 -17.67 8.83
N ASN A 205 -8.27 -18.45 8.42
CA ASN A 205 -7.00 -18.57 9.12
C ASN A 205 -5.83 -17.92 8.36
N ASP A 206 -6.11 -17.03 7.41
CA ASP A 206 -5.07 -16.33 6.65
C ASP A 206 -4.08 -15.62 7.57
N VAL A 207 -2.81 -15.77 7.22
CA VAL A 207 -1.67 -15.09 7.83
C VAL A 207 -0.82 -14.58 6.68
N ASP A 208 -1.02 -13.32 6.36
CA ASP A 208 -0.44 -12.67 5.20
C ASP A 208 0.82 -11.86 5.59
N GLY A 209 1.84 -11.92 4.73
CA GLY A 209 3.13 -11.26 4.95
C GLY A 209 3.02 -9.74 5.05
N VAL A 210 2.31 -9.11 4.11
CA VAL A 210 2.17 -7.65 4.10
C VAL A 210 1.24 -7.17 5.19
N VAL A 211 0.13 -7.88 5.45
CA VAL A 211 -0.76 -7.57 6.58
C VAL A 211 0.02 -7.57 7.90
N ASN A 212 0.86 -8.59 8.13
CA ASN A 212 1.69 -8.63 9.33
C ASN A 212 2.76 -7.53 9.34
N ALA A 213 3.31 -7.15 8.19
CA ALA A 213 4.21 -5.99 8.09
C ALA A 213 3.50 -4.67 8.44
N ASN A 214 2.25 -4.47 7.99
CA ASN A 214 1.47 -3.27 8.34
C ASN A 214 1.11 -3.23 9.83
N VAL A 215 0.81 -4.39 10.43
CA VAL A 215 0.65 -4.51 11.87
C VAL A 215 1.95 -4.17 12.61
N LEU A 216 3.10 -4.68 12.15
CA LEU A 216 4.41 -4.38 12.72
C LEU A 216 4.74 -2.89 12.62
N TYR A 217 4.47 -2.26 11.47
CA TYR A 217 4.63 -0.83 11.26
C TYR A 217 3.78 -0.01 12.25
N TYR A 218 2.53 -0.42 12.47
CA TYR A 218 1.63 0.27 13.40
C TYR A 218 1.97 0.03 14.88
N LEU A 219 2.32 -1.20 15.29
CA LEU A 219 2.58 -1.52 16.70
C LEU A 219 4.02 -1.25 17.13
N GLY A 220 4.96 -1.21 16.18
CA GLY A 220 6.38 -1.04 16.43
C GLY A 220 7.09 -2.31 16.90
N ASP A 221 8.34 -2.15 17.30
CA ASP A 221 9.20 -3.21 17.85
C ASP A 221 8.89 -3.44 19.34
N ILE A 222 7.92 -4.29 19.62
CA ILE A 222 7.49 -4.67 20.98
C ILE A 222 7.60 -6.19 21.17
N PRO A 223 7.61 -6.71 22.42
CA PRO A 223 7.72 -8.16 22.66
C PRO A 223 6.70 -8.99 21.86
N GLU A 224 5.49 -8.47 21.68
CA GLU A 224 4.40 -9.12 20.97
C GLU A 224 4.59 -9.21 19.45
N THR A 225 5.44 -8.37 18.86
CA THR A 225 5.70 -8.32 17.42
C THR A 225 7.02 -9.01 17.03
N GLN A 226 7.79 -9.54 17.98
CA GLN A 226 9.01 -10.32 17.67
C GLN A 226 8.76 -11.51 16.73
N PRO A 227 7.69 -12.30 16.88
CA PRO A 227 7.41 -13.38 15.94
C PRO A 227 7.16 -12.90 14.51
N VAL A 228 6.60 -11.69 14.35
CA VAL A 228 6.40 -11.07 13.03
C VAL A 228 7.74 -10.73 12.39
N ILE A 229 8.66 -10.10 13.13
CA ILE A 229 10.01 -9.79 12.62
C ILE A 229 10.69 -11.07 12.10
N THR A 230 10.68 -12.14 12.89
CA THR A 230 11.22 -13.46 12.48
C THR A 230 10.51 -14.00 11.23
N PHE A 231 9.20 -13.82 11.14
CA PHE A 231 8.40 -14.26 9.99
C PHE A 231 8.75 -13.50 8.70
N LEU A 232 8.90 -12.17 8.76
CA LEU A 232 9.28 -11.35 7.60
C LEU A 232 10.70 -11.70 7.13
N LEU A 233 11.66 -11.84 8.04
CA LEU A 233 13.02 -12.26 7.71
C LEU A 233 13.04 -13.65 7.04
N ARG A 234 12.22 -14.59 7.53
CA ARG A 234 12.09 -15.91 6.94
C ARG A 234 11.52 -15.86 5.52
N ILE A 235 10.55 -14.99 5.23
CA ILE A 235 10.01 -14.80 3.87
C ILE A 235 11.14 -14.43 2.90
N ILE A 236 12.01 -13.49 3.28
CA ILE A 236 13.15 -13.04 2.45
C ILE A 236 14.20 -14.16 2.32
N ALA A 237 14.53 -14.84 3.41
CA ALA A 237 15.51 -15.93 3.41
C ALA A 237 15.08 -17.11 2.53
N GLU A 238 13.77 -17.42 2.51
CA GLU A 238 13.19 -18.55 1.77
C GLU A 238 12.68 -18.15 0.37
N GLN A 239 12.86 -16.89 -0.06
CA GLN A 239 12.41 -16.38 -1.36
C GLN A 239 10.90 -16.56 -1.61
N ARG A 240 10.08 -16.25 -0.60
CA ARG A 240 8.61 -16.44 -0.62
C ARG A 240 7.82 -15.16 -0.91
N GLU A 241 8.44 -14.10 -1.41
CA GLU A 241 7.79 -12.80 -1.60
C GLU A 241 6.64 -12.84 -2.60
N GLY A 242 6.75 -13.64 -3.66
CA GLY A 242 5.69 -13.78 -4.66
C GLY A 242 4.43 -14.52 -4.18
N ASN A 243 4.47 -15.14 -2.99
CA ASN A 243 3.35 -15.93 -2.47
C ASN A 243 3.16 -15.86 -0.94
N CYS A 244 3.82 -14.91 -0.25
CA CYS A 244 3.65 -14.74 1.19
C CYS A 244 2.34 -14.06 1.57
N ASP A 245 1.58 -13.60 0.58
CA ASP A 245 0.40 -12.76 0.74
C ASP A 245 -0.60 -13.04 -0.40
N LEU A 246 -1.90 -13.03 -0.09
CA LEU A 246 -2.96 -13.30 -1.05
C LEU A 246 -3.31 -12.11 -1.96
N TRP A 247 -2.98 -10.89 -1.53
CA TRP A 247 -3.54 -9.63 -2.01
C TRP A 247 -2.61 -8.89 -2.96
N TYR A 248 -1.32 -8.78 -2.64
CA TYR A 248 -0.40 -7.93 -3.43
C TYR A 248 0.32 -8.71 -4.52
N ARG A 249 0.85 -9.89 -4.16
CA ARG A 249 1.50 -10.86 -5.07
C ARG A 249 2.64 -10.31 -5.94
N ASP A 250 3.10 -9.10 -5.65
CA ASP A 250 4.23 -8.44 -6.27
C ASP A 250 5.40 -8.34 -5.25
N PRO A 251 6.57 -8.95 -5.54
CA PRO A 251 7.72 -8.87 -4.64
C PRO A 251 8.17 -7.43 -4.33
N LEU A 252 8.07 -6.49 -5.27
CA LEU A 252 8.49 -5.11 -5.06
C LEU A 252 7.55 -4.39 -4.09
N PHE A 253 6.26 -4.70 -4.10
CA PHE A 253 5.34 -4.21 -3.07
C PHE A 253 5.64 -4.80 -1.68
N VAL A 254 5.99 -6.09 -1.63
CA VAL A 254 6.43 -6.75 -0.38
C VAL A 254 7.68 -6.07 0.16
N TYR A 255 8.66 -5.78 -0.69
CA TYR A 255 9.87 -5.05 -0.31
C TYR A 255 9.54 -3.65 0.20
N TYR A 256 8.66 -2.90 -0.49
CA TYR A 256 8.23 -1.58 -0.04
C TYR A 256 7.65 -1.66 1.38
N SER A 257 6.73 -2.60 1.61
CA SER A 257 6.06 -2.79 2.90
C SER A 257 7.03 -3.15 4.02
N PHE A 258 8.00 -4.04 3.75
CA PHE A 258 8.96 -4.50 4.76
C PHE A 258 10.01 -3.43 5.06
N THR A 259 10.54 -2.78 4.02
CA THR A 259 11.55 -1.72 4.18
C THR A 259 10.97 -0.48 4.84
N ARG A 260 9.67 -0.21 4.69
CA ARG A 260 8.98 0.85 5.45
C ARG A 260 9.01 0.62 6.96
N CYS A 261 8.90 -0.64 7.40
CA CYS A 261 9.07 -1.02 8.82
C CYS A 261 10.51 -0.78 9.29
N TYR A 262 11.49 -1.12 8.46
CA TYR A 262 12.89 -0.86 8.77
C TYR A 262 13.17 0.65 8.89
N TYR A 263 12.70 1.44 7.92
CA TYR A 263 12.83 2.90 7.90
C TYR A 263 12.17 3.58 9.11
N SER A 264 11.07 3.02 9.65
CA SER A 264 10.42 3.53 10.87
C SER A 264 11.15 3.19 12.17
N GLY A 265 12.33 2.57 12.10
CA GLY A 265 13.21 2.32 13.25
C GLY A 265 13.22 0.88 13.75
N ILE A 266 12.59 -0.06 13.04
CA ILE A 266 12.59 -1.49 13.41
C ILE A 266 13.88 -2.14 12.90
N THR A 267 15.00 -1.78 13.53
CA THR A 267 16.37 -2.13 13.08
C THR A 267 16.68 -3.63 13.15
N LYS A 268 15.91 -4.43 13.89
CA LYS A 268 16.00 -5.90 13.87
C LYS A 268 15.71 -6.50 12.50
N LEU A 269 15.10 -5.74 11.60
CA LEU A 269 14.93 -6.13 10.21
C LEU A 269 16.22 -6.00 9.39
N GLU A 270 17.32 -5.42 9.87
CA GLU A 270 18.59 -5.25 9.13
C GLU A 270 18.98 -6.43 8.21
N PRO A 271 18.84 -7.72 8.61
CA PRO A 271 19.19 -8.83 7.73
C PRO A 271 18.44 -8.90 6.38
N LEU A 272 17.29 -8.23 6.21
CA LEU A 272 16.61 -8.14 4.90
C LEU A 272 17.25 -7.12 3.95
N ARG A 273 18.09 -6.20 4.44
CA ARG A 273 18.59 -5.05 3.68
C ARG A 273 19.30 -5.47 2.40
N GLN A 274 20.40 -6.22 2.51
CA GLN A 274 21.19 -6.59 1.35
C GLN A 274 20.44 -7.52 0.38
N PRO A 275 19.73 -8.58 0.84
CA PRO A 275 18.94 -9.43 -0.05
C PRO A 275 17.90 -8.66 -0.88
N ILE A 276 17.22 -7.68 -0.28
CA ILE A 276 16.24 -6.85 -1.01
C ILE A 276 16.92 -5.94 -2.03
N ILE A 277 18.03 -5.27 -1.67
CA ILE A 277 18.79 -4.43 -2.60
C ILE A 277 19.21 -5.25 -3.82
N ASP A 278 19.84 -6.41 -3.60
CA ASP A 278 20.33 -7.25 -4.69
C ASP A 278 19.20 -7.70 -5.63
N ARG A 279 18.03 -8.06 -5.07
CA ARG A 279 16.85 -8.49 -5.84
C ARG A 279 16.15 -7.37 -6.59
N ILE A 280 16.17 -6.14 -6.06
CA ILE A 280 15.68 -4.96 -6.79
C ILE A 280 16.62 -4.66 -7.96
N LEU A 281 17.92 -4.61 -7.72
CA LEU A 281 18.90 -4.27 -8.77
C LEU A 281 19.01 -5.34 -9.86
N ALA A 282 18.77 -6.60 -9.53
CA ALA A 282 18.66 -7.68 -10.51
C ALA A 282 17.50 -7.49 -11.50
N GLN A 283 16.53 -6.62 -11.20
CA GLN A 283 15.38 -6.29 -12.07
C GLN A 283 15.56 -4.97 -12.82
N ALA A 284 16.75 -4.36 -12.77
CA ALA A 284 17.03 -3.13 -13.50
C ALA A 284 16.97 -3.36 -15.02
N LYS A 285 16.30 -2.42 -15.72
CA LYS A 285 16.12 -2.46 -17.17
C LYS A 285 16.88 -1.33 -17.86
N PRO A 286 17.24 -1.49 -19.15
CA PRO A 286 17.94 -0.46 -19.91
C PRO A 286 17.18 0.86 -20.03
N ASP A 287 15.85 0.87 -19.89
CA ASP A 287 15.02 2.07 -19.93
C ASP A 287 14.90 2.79 -18.57
N GLY A 288 15.61 2.31 -17.55
CA GLY A 288 15.60 2.86 -16.20
C GLY A 288 14.54 2.26 -15.29
N ARG A 289 13.66 1.37 -15.76
CA ARG A 289 12.74 0.66 -14.86
C ARG A 289 13.47 -0.22 -13.86
N LEU A 290 12.88 -0.34 -12.68
CA LEU A 290 13.20 -1.34 -11.67
C LEU A 290 11.96 -2.23 -11.52
N GLY A 291 11.90 -3.34 -12.28
CA GLY A 291 10.72 -4.21 -12.38
C GLY A 291 9.99 -4.11 -13.73
N GLU A 292 8.75 -4.59 -13.76
CA GLU A 292 7.95 -4.68 -14.99
C GLU A 292 7.17 -3.40 -15.29
N THR A 293 6.66 -2.75 -14.26
CA THR A 293 5.73 -1.63 -14.38
C THR A 293 6.32 -0.32 -13.87
N LEU A 294 5.56 0.77 -14.06
CA LEU A 294 5.90 2.05 -13.46
C LEU A 294 5.75 2.01 -11.93
N VAL A 295 4.71 1.36 -11.41
CA VAL A 295 4.48 1.31 -9.96
C VAL A 295 5.53 0.43 -9.26
N ASP A 296 5.97 -0.64 -9.93
CA ASP A 296 7.14 -1.45 -9.53
C ASP A 296 8.37 -0.56 -9.31
N THR A 297 8.62 0.33 -10.28
CA THR A 297 9.76 1.25 -10.22
C THR A 297 9.63 2.22 -9.05
N ALA A 298 8.42 2.75 -8.79
CA ALA A 298 8.18 3.61 -7.63
C ALA A 298 8.40 2.87 -6.29
N TRP A 299 7.89 1.65 -6.14
CA TRP A 299 8.10 0.83 -4.94
C TRP A 299 9.55 0.44 -4.73
N ALA A 300 10.26 0.10 -5.81
CA ALA A 300 11.69 -0.19 -5.79
C ALA A 300 12.51 1.03 -5.32
N VAL A 301 12.24 2.21 -5.88
CA VAL A 301 12.87 3.47 -5.47
C VAL A 301 12.62 3.75 -3.99
N CYS A 302 11.36 3.70 -3.54
CA CYS A 302 11.04 3.91 -2.12
C CYS A 302 11.72 2.88 -1.21
N SER A 303 11.84 1.62 -1.66
CA SER A 303 12.53 0.56 -0.92
C SER A 303 14.04 0.81 -0.79
N LEU A 304 14.71 1.19 -1.89
CA LEU A 304 16.13 1.53 -1.87
C LEU A 304 16.40 2.74 -0.95
N LEU A 305 15.53 3.75 -0.98
CA LEU A 305 15.60 4.92 -0.12
C LEU A 305 15.33 4.58 1.35
N ASN A 306 14.36 3.70 1.65
CA ASN A 306 14.11 3.17 3.00
C ASN A 306 15.35 2.48 3.58
N LEU A 307 16.10 1.79 2.72
CA LEU A 307 17.31 1.07 3.07
C LEU A 307 18.56 1.97 3.03
N GLY A 308 18.42 3.27 2.77
CA GLY A 308 19.56 4.19 2.68
C GLY A 308 20.58 3.80 1.60
N CYS A 309 20.12 3.21 0.49
CA CYS A 309 20.96 2.77 -0.63
C CYS A 309 20.78 3.72 -1.83
N GLN A 310 21.90 4.12 -2.45
CA GLN A 310 21.92 5.00 -3.63
C GLN A 310 22.71 4.37 -4.79
N PRO A 311 22.19 3.27 -5.36
CA PRO A 311 22.85 2.61 -6.48
C PRO A 311 22.74 3.48 -7.74
N PRO A 312 23.63 3.32 -8.75
CA PRO A 312 23.57 4.09 -10.00
C PRO A 312 22.20 4.04 -10.70
N GLU A 313 21.52 2.90 -10.63
CA GLU A 313 20.20 2.63 -11.19
C GLU A 313 19.11 3.54 -10.60
N LEU A 314 19.30 4.04 -9.38
CA LEU A 314 18.33 4.93 -8.72
C LEU A 314 18.07 6.19 -9.55
N LYS A 315 19.13 6.79 -10.14
CA LYS A 315 18.98 8.00 -10.97
C LYS A 315 18.21 7.72 -12.26
N ALA A 316 18.44 6.56 -12.85
CA ALA A 316 17.74 6.12 -14.04
C ALA A 316 16.24 5.91 -13.75
N ALA A 317 15.93 5.27 -12.63
CA ALA A 317 14.56 5.05 -12.18
C ALA A 317 13.81 6.36 -11.93
N ILE A 318 14.45 7.36 -11.32
CA ILE A 318 13.84 8.69 -11.14
C ILE A 318 13.58 9.37 -12.49
N HIS A 319 14.50 9.28 -13.45
CA HIS A 319 14.25 9.81 -14.80
C HIS A 319 13.08 9.11 -15.47
N TYR A 320 13.00 7.79 -15.36
CA TYR A 320 11.89 7.01 -15.90
C TYR A 320 10.55 7.47 -15.31
N ILE A 321 10.48 7.64 -13.98
CA ILE A 321 9.27 8.17 -13.31
C ILE A 321 8.95 9.57 -13.84
N LEU A 322 9.92 10.50 -13.89
CA LEU A 322 9.70 11.86 -14.39
C LEU A 322 9.19 11.90 -15.85
N GLN A 323 9.76 11.06 -16.72
CA GLN A 323 9.35 10.99 -18.14
C GLN A 323 7.95 10.41 -18.33
N ALA A 324 7.50 9.56 -17.41
CA ALA A 324 6.19 8.95 -17.44
C ALA A 324 5.06 9.86 -16.90
N GLN A 325 5.40 11.03 -16.33
CA GLN A 325 4.39 11.95 -15.78
C GLN A 325 3.54 12.54 -16.90
N GLY A 326 2.22 12.47 -16.71
CA GLY A 326 1.21 13.08 -17.57
C GLY A 326 1.21 14.60 -17.49
N ALA A 327 0.54 15.24 -18.45
CA ALA A 327 0.51 16.69 -18.56
C ALA A 327 -0.22 17.37 -17.40
N THR A 328 -1.09 16.66 -16.67
CA THR A 328 -1.80 17.20 -15.51
C THR A 328 -1.15 16.83 -14.17
N GLY A 329 0.00 16.15 -14.20
CA GLY A 329 0.78 15.76 -13.02
C GLY A 329 0.57 14.31 -12.54
N GLU A 330 -0.32 13.59 -13.18
CA GLU A 330 -0.69 12.20 -12.91
C GLU A 330 0.28 11.20 -13.52
N TRP A 331 0.21 9.96 -13.04
CA TRP A 331 0.78 8.81 -13.73
C TRP A 331 -0.32 7.81 -14.13
N PRO A 332 -0.09 7.00 -15.18
CA PRO A 332 -1.07 6.00 -15.62
C PRO A 332 -1.51 5.07 -14.49
N ARG A 333 -2.83 4.85 -14.39
CA ARG A 333 -3.41 3.90 -13.42
C ARG A 333 -2.85 2.49 -13.63
N TRP A 334 -2.77 1.74 -12.54
CA TRP A 334 -2.43 0.32 -12.55
C TRP A 334 -3.16 -0.38 -11.40
N LEU A 335 -3.31 -1.71 -11.45
CA LEU A 335 -3.77 -2.51 -10.32
C LEU A 335 -2.67 -2.69 -9.27
N LEU A 336 -2.96 -2.37 -8.02
CA LEU A 336 -1.98 -2.42 -6.92
C LEU A 336 -2.21 -3.59 -5.96
N TYR A 337 -3.45 -4.08 -5.85
CA TYR A 337 -3.79 -5.25 -5.05
C TYR A 337 -5.00 -5.96 -5.64
N TYR A 338 -5.21 -7.22 -5.24
CA TYR A 338 -6.16 -8.15 -5.85
C TYR A 338 -7.16 -8.69 -4.83
N GLY A 339 -8.24 -9.29 -5.32
CA GLY A 339 -9.25 -9.96 -4.49
C GLY A 339 -8.86 -11.39 -4.10
N GLY A 340 -7.67 -11.83 -4.52
CA GLY A 340 -7.12 -13.14 -4.22
C GLY A 340 -6.14 -13.67 -5.28
N PRO A 341 -5.62 -14.88 -5.09
CA PRO A 341 -4.57 -15.46 -5.92
C PRO A 341 -4.95 -15.79 -7.37
N LYS A 342 -6.22 -15.76 -7.77
CA LYS A 342 -6.55 -15.89 -9.21
C LYS A 342 -6.33 -14.60 -9.97
N LEU A 343 -6.11 -13.47 -9.29
CA LEU A 343 -5.97 -12.15 -9.91
C LEU A 343 -7.18 -11.79 -10.79
N ALA A 344 -8.36 -12.33 -10.48
CA ALA A 344 -9.55 -12.19 -11.31
C ALA A 344 -10.11 -10.76 -11.28
N VAL A 345 -9.96 -10.09 -10.14
CA VAL A 345 -10.31 -8.69 -9.92
C VAL A 345 -9.21 -8.10 -9.04
N GLY A 346 -8.78 -6.88 -9.36
CA GLY A 346 -7.96 -6.08 -8.47
C GLY A 346 -8.42 -4.63 -8.43
N TRP A 347 -7.77 -3.86 -7.56
CA TRP A 347 -8.05 -2.45 -7.33
C TRP A 347 -6.86 -1.57 -7.64
N GLY A 348 -7.16 -0.40 -8.17
CA GLY A 348 -6.17 0.57 -8.62
C GLY A 348 -6.81 1.91 -8.97
N SER A 349 -5.98 2.93 -9.14
CA SER A 349 -6.39 4.21 -9.73
C SER A 349 -5.17 5.04 -10.13
N GLU A 350 -5.38 6.08 -10.93
CA GLU A 350 -4.35 7.08 -11.21
C GLU A 350 -3.85 7.76 -9.93
N GLU A 351 -4.74 8.04 -8.98
CA GLU A 351 -4.37 8.67 -7.71
C GLU A 351 -3.45 7.77 -6.89
N MET A 352 -3.69 6.46 -6.89
CA MET A 352 -2.80 5.51 -6.22
C MET A 352 -1.41 5.46 -6.87
N THR A 353 -1.32 5.29 -8.19
CA THR A 353 -0.02 5.29 -8.88
C THR A 353 0.71 6.62 -8.67
N THR A 354 -0.02 7.73 -8.81
CA THR A 354 0.52 9.08 -8.63
C THR A 354 1.07 9.28 -7.21
N ALA A 355 0.40 8.77 -6.19
CA ALA A 355 0.85 8.88 -4.81
C ALA A 355 2.19 8.15 -4.57
N TYR A 356 2.36 6.94 -5.10
CA TYR A 356 3.63 6.22 -4.99
C TYR A 356 4.76 6.87 -5.79
N CYS A 357 4.48 7.36 -7.00
CA CYS A 357 5.45 8.12 -7.79
C CYS A 357 5.85 9.41 -7.06
N LEU A 358 4.89 10.13 -6.47
CA LEU A 358 5.14 11.32 -5.66
C LEU A 358 6.02 11.00 -4.45
N GLU A 359 5.74 9.92 -3.70
CA GLU A 359 6.58 9.49 -2.58
C GLU A 359 8.03 9.28 -3.04
N ALA A 360 8.23 8.53 -4.13
CA ALA A 360 9.55 8.26 -4.69
C ALA A 360 10.32 9.55 -5.03
N LEU A 361 9.66 10.48 -5.72
CA LEU A 361 10.26 11.76 -6.13
C LEU A 361 10.61 12.65 -4.94
N VAL A 362 9.69 12.81 -3.99
CA VAL A 362 9.89 13.63 -2.78
C VAL A 362 11.06 13.12 -1.96
N ARG A 363 11.11 11.80 -1.75
CA ARG A 363 12.13 11.19 -0.91
C ARG A 363 13.51 11.26 -1.57
N TYR A 364 13.57 11.09 -2.88
CA TYR A 364 14.79 11.32 -3.64
C TYR A 364 15.22 12.79 -3.59
N HIS A 365 14.29 13.74 -3.73
CA HIS A 365 14.57 15.17 -3.66
C HIS A 365 15.12 15.60 -2.28
N ALA A 366 14.55 15.07 -1.19
CA ALA A 366 15.03 15.30 0.16
C ALA A 366 16.47 14.81 0.35
N LEU A 367 16.81 13.65 -0.22
CA LEU A 367 18.17 13.10 -0.18
C LEU A 367 19.17 13.93 -1.00
N ALA A 368 18.76 14.44 -2.16
CA ALA A 368 19.60 15.30 -3.00
C ALA A 368 19.81 16.71 -2.40
N SER A 369 18.99 17.10 -1.42
CA SER A 369 19.05 18.40 -0.74
C SER A 369 19.75 18.35 0.62
N ALA A 370 20.01 17.15 1.16
CA ALA A 370 20.76 16.90 2.39
C ALA A 370 22.26 16.81 2.09
#